data_AF-A0A534TFA9-F1
#
_entry.id   AF-A0A534TFA9-F1
#
_cell.length_a   1.000
_cell.length_b   1.000
_cell.length_c   1.000
_cell.angle_alpha   90.00
_cell.angle_beta   90.00
_cell.angle_gamma   90.00
#
_symmetry.space_group_name_H-M   'P 1'
#
loop_
_entity.id
_entity.type
_entity.pdbx_description
1 polymer ?
#
loop_
_entity_poly.entity_id
_entity_poly.type
_entity_poly.pdbx_seq_one_letter_code
_entity_poly.pdbx_strand_id
1 'polypeptide(L)'
;SALASAFRPTGGTRARLSRRPTQPLELWSFEASPFCRLVREPLCELELPYRLHNVGKNGAGRPAFVERAGKMMVPYLVDPNTGAAMFESADITAYLLATYGA
;
A
#
# COMPACT_ATOMS: atom_id res chain seq x y z
N SER A 1 -21.19 -11.93 1.84
CA SER A 1 -19.91 -11.80 1.10
C SER A 1 -18.82 -12.81 1.49
N ALA A 2 -19.13 -13.92 2.18
CA ALA A 2 -18.11 -14.86 2.69
C ALA A 2 -17.47 -15.78 1.63
N LEU A 3 -18.15 -16.05 0.52
CA LEU A 3 -17.69 -16.99 -0.52
C LEU A 3 -16.47 -16.49 -1.31
N ALA A 4 -16.25 -15.17 -1.41
CA ALA A 4 -15.11 -14.60 -2.14
C ALA A 4 -13.76 -14.72 -1.39
N SER A 5 -13.79 -15.07 -0.11
CA SER A 5 -12.59 -15.22 0.75
C SER A 5 -12.14 -16.66 0.92
N ALA A 6 -12.86 -17.65 0.34
CA ALA A 6 -12.64 -19.08 0.59
C ALA A 6 -11.22 -19.59 0.21
N PHE A 7 -10.48 -18.85 -0.62
CA PHE A 7 -9.09 -19.16 -0.99
C PHE A 7 -8.06 -18.19 -0.38
N ARG A 8 -8.40 -17.44 0.68
CA ARG A 8 -7.49 -16.52 1.39
C ARG A 8 -7.33 -16.90 2.86
N PRO A 9 -6.44 -17.86 3.21
CA PRO A 9 -6.36 -18.35 4.57
C PRO A 9 -5.78 -17.34 5.58
N THR A 10 -5.03 -16.30 5.18
CA THR A 10 -4.19 -15.56 6.17
C THR A 10 -4.02 -14.04 6.02
N GLY A 11 -4.77 -13.31 5.16
CA GLY A 11 -4.53 -11.86 5.01
C GLY A 11 -5.70 -11.01 4.49
N GLY A 12 -5.81 -9.78 4.98
CA GLY A 12 -6.70 -8.72 4.51
C GLY A 12 -8.16 -8.80 4.98
N THR A 13 -8.51 -9.74 5.87
CA THR A 13 -9.90 -10.02 6.26
C THR A 13 -10.23 -9.72 7.72
N ARG A 14 -9.25 -9.40 8.56
CA ARG A 14 -9.43 -9.03 9.97
C ARG A 14 -8.66 -7.77 10.28
N ALA A 15 -9.33 -6.83 10.93
CA ALA A 15 -8.66 -5.67 11.49
C ALA A 15 -7.68 -6.09 12.59
N ARG A 16 -6.56 -5.39 12.69
CA ARG A 16 -5.51 -5.51 13.70
C ARG A 16 -5.39 -4.18 14.42
N LEU A 17 -4.99 -4.23 15.69
CA LEU A 17 -4.69 -3.01 16.44
C LEU A 17 -3.56 -2.26 15.73
N SER A 18 -3.72 -0.94 15.63
CA SER A 18 -2.75 -0.09 14.97
C SER A 18 -2.63 1.28 15.64
N ARG A 19 -1.48 1.91 15.43
CA ARG A 19 -1.25 3.32 15.75
C ARG A 19 -1.74 4.15 14.58
N ARG A 20 -2.65 5.08 14.82
CA ARG A 20 -3.22 5.90 13.75
C ARG A 20 -2.22 6.97 13.30
N PRO A 21 -1.92 7.09 12.00
CA PRO A 21 -1.09 8.18 11.49
C PRO A 21 -1.84 9.51 11.55
N THR A 22 -1.11 10.62 11.71
CA THR A 22 -1.68 11.96 11.72
C THR A 22 -2.07 12.42 10.31
N GLN A 23 -1.27 12.05 9.31
CA GLN A 23 -1.50 12.35 7.90
C GLN A 23 -1.71 11.05 7.10
N PRO A 24 -2.58 11.04 6.09
CA PRO A 24 -2.78 9.86 5.25
C PRO A 24 -1.50 9.53 4.48
N LEU A 25 -1.16 8.24 4.41
CA LEU A 25 -0.04 7.75 3.60
C LEU A 25 -0.38 7.89 2.11
N GLU A 26 0.60 7.86 1.21
CA GLU A 26 0.39 7.82 -0.23
C GLU A 26 0.84 6.47 -0.79
N LEU A 27 -0.06 5.77 -1.48
CA LEU A 27 0.24 4.51 -2.14
C LEU A 27 0.10 4.69 -3.66
N TRP A 28 1.20 4.51 -4.37
CA TRP A 28 1.25 4.44 -5.82
C TRP A 28 1.14 2.98 -6.25
N SER A 29 0.08 2.67 -6.99
CA SER A 29 -0.39 1.30 -7.17
C SER A 29 -0.96 1.08 -8.57
N PHE A 30 -0.98 -0.17 -8.99
CA PHE A 30 -1.72 -0.63 -10.15
C PHE A 30 -2.62 -1.79 -9.75
N GLU A 31 -3.92 -1.68 -10.01
CA GLU A 31 -4.92 -2.63 -9.51
C GLU A 31 -4.67 -4.08 -9.93
N ALA A 32 -4.21 -4.30 -11.17
CA ALA A 32 -3.92 -5.64 -11.68
C ALA A 32 -2.57 -6.22 -11.20
N SER A 33 -1.78 -5.45 -10.44
CA SER A 33 -0.50 -5.92 -9.91
C SER A 33 -0.72 -6.75 -8.63
N PRO A 34 -0.24 -8.02 -8.57
CA PRO A 34 -0.32 -8.84 -7.37
C PRO A 34 0.49 -8.23 -6.20
N PHE A 35 1.60 -7.56 -6.47
CA PHE A 35 2.43 -6.92 -5.44
C PHE A 35 1.74 -5.72 -4.78
N CYS A 36 0.96 -4.96 -5.57
CA CYS A 36 0.16 -3.85 -5.03
C CYS A 36 -0.98 -4.35 -4.16
N ARG A 37 -1.49 -5.55 -4.42
CA ARG A 37 -2.47 -6.19 -3.55
C ARG A 37 -1.86 -6.57 -2.20
N LEU A 38 -0.64 -7.13 -2.18
CA LEU A 38 0.05 -7.48 -0.94
C LEU A 38 0.23 -6.27 -0.01
N VAL A 39 0.46 -5.08 -0.54
CA VAL A 39 0.57 -3.84 0.26
C VAL A 39 -0.79 -3.33 0.75
N ARG A 40 -1.86 -3.53 -0.02
CA ARG A 40 -3.21 -3.13 0.41
C ARG A 40 -3.73 -3.97 1.57
N GLU A 41 -3.31 -5.22 1.70
CA GLU A 41 -3.72 -6.10 2.79
C GLU A 41 -3.34 -5.52 4.18
N PRO A 42 -2.07 -5.22 4.51
CA PRO A 42 -1.72 -4.62 5.80
C PRO A 42 -2.28 -3.21 5.98
N LEU A 43 -2.42 -2.40 4.92
CA LEU A 43 -3.09 -1.10 5.01
C LEU A 43 -4.56 -1.24 5.46
N CYS A 44 -5.27 -2.24 4.91
CA CYS A 44 -6.64 -2.54 5.31
C CYS A 44 -6.72 -3.19 6.69
N GLU A 45 -5.86 -4.16 7.01
CA GLU A 45 -5.82 -4.81 8.31
C GLU A 45 -5.52 -3.81 9.43
N LEU A 46 -4.58 -2.89 9.22
CA LEU A 46 -4.22 -1.85 10.19
C LEU A 46 -5.15 -0.63 10.13
N GLU A 47 -6.17 -0.64 9.27
CA GLU A 47 -7.12 0.47 9.08
C GLU A 47 -6.45 1.84 8.84
N LEU A 48 -5.33 1.83 8.12
CA LEU A 48 -4.53 3.02 7.88
C LEU A 48 -5.16 3.87 6.77
N PRO A 49 -5.37 5.19 6.99
CA PRO A 49 -5.82 6.08 5.93
C PRO A 49 -4.70 6.28 4.91
N TYR A 50 -5.00 6.09 3.63
CA TYR A 50 -4.06 6.37 2.54
C TYR A 50 -4.75 6.94 1.32
N ARG A 51 -4.01 7.73 0.53
CA ARG A 51 -4.36 8.18 -0.81
C ARG A 51 -3.82 7.19 -1.82
N LEU A 52 -4.69 6.66 -2.67
CA LEU A 52 -4.32 5.72 -3.73
C LEU A 52 -4.10 6.48 -5.04
N HIS A 53 -2.88 6.44 -5.56
CA HIS A 53 -2.52 6.95 -6.88
C HIS A 53 -2.45 5.77 -7.86
N ASN A 54 -3.44 5.64 -8.74
CA ASN A 54 -3.46 4.57 -9.74
C ASN A 54 -2.56 4.93 -10.94
N VAL A 55 -1.52 4.14 -11.17
CA VAL A 55 -0.53 4.30 -12.27
C VAL A 55 -0.56 3.14 -13.25
N GLY A 56 -1.77 2.64 -13.54
CA GLY A 56 -2.00 1.58 -14.51
C GLY A 56 -1.46 1.87 -15.91
N LYS A 57 -1.47 0.84 -16.76
CA LYS A 57 -0.96 0.92 -18.13
C LYS A 57 -1.69 2.04 -18.88
N ASN A 58 -0.93 3.01 -19.43
CA ASN A 58 -1.42 4.22 -20.11
C ASN A 58 -2.15 5.27 -19.24
N GLY A 59 -2.07 5.17 -17.91
CA GLY A 59 -2.65 6.19 -17.03
C GLY A 59 -1.91 7.53 -17.08
N ALA A 60 -2.66 8.63 -17.03
CA ALA A 60 -2.12 10.00 -17.03
C ALA A 60 -1.17 10.29 -15.85
N GLY A 61 -1.24 9.50 -14.77
CA GLY A 61 -0.38 9.63 -13.59
C GLY A 61 1.03 9.03 -13.75
N ARG A 62 1.32 8.29 -14.84
CA ARG A 62 2.63 7.64 -15.01
C ARG A 62 3.79 8.64 -15.14
N PRO A 63 3.73 9.70 -15.96
CA PRO A 63 4.83 10.65 -16.07
C PRO A 63 5.17 11.31 -14.74
N ALA A 64 4.15 11.82 -14.03
CA ALA A 64 4.31 12.42 -12.70
C ALA A 64 4.88 11.43 -11.67
N PHE A 65 4.53 10.15 -11.78
CA PHE A 65 5.10 9.11 -10.95
C PHE A 65 6.57 8.84 -11.25
N VAL A 66 6.98 8.76 -12.52
CA VAL A 66 8.39 8.58 -12.90
C VAL A 66 9.23 9.76 -12.42
N GLU A 67 8.74 10.97 -12.61
CA GLU A 67 9.43 12.19 -12.16
C GLU A 67 9.68 12.16 -10.65
N ARG A 68 8.69 11.68 -9.87
CA ARG A 68 8.82 11.56 -8.41
C ARG A 68 9.69 10.39 -7.97
N ALA A 69 9.49 9.21 -8.54
CA ALA A 69 10.03 7.95 -8.02
C ALA A 69 11.29 7.48 -8.77
N GLY A 70 11.69 8.19 -9.82
CA GLY A 70 12.86 7.92 -10.66
C GLY A 70 12.70 6.73 -11.63
N LYS A 71 11.73 5.83 -11.39
CA LYS A 71 11.46 4.64 -12.21
C LYS A 71 9.98 4.25 -12.19
N MET A 72 9.49 3.70 -13.30
CA MET A 72 8.15 3.06 -13.35
C MET A 72 8.18 1.69 -12.66
N MET A 73 8.10 1.68 -11.33
CA MET A 73 7.99 0.47 -10.52
C MET A 73 6.88 0.63 -9.47
N VAL A 74 6.06 -0.38 -9.27
CA VAL A 74 5.00 -0.38 -8.25
C VAL A 74 5.00 -1.71 -7.49
N PRO A 75 4.59 -1.74 -6.21
CA PRO A 75 4.08 -0.63 -5.40
C PRO A 75 5.18 0.36 -4.96
N TYR A 76 4.78 1.59 -4.67
CA TYR A 76 5.61 2.61 -4.03
C TYR A 76 4.81 3.32 -2.94
N LEU A 77 5.35 3.34 -1.72
CA LEU A 77 4.74 3.96 -0.55
C LEU A 77 5.49 5.25 -0.21
N VAL A 78 4.75 6.31 0.11
CA VAL A 78 5.28 7.51 0.76
C VAL A 78 4.53 7.72 2.07
N ASP A 79 5.28 7.92 3.14
CA ASP A 79 4.76 8.20 4.46
C ASP A 79 5.18 9.62 4.91
N PRO A 80 4.26 10.60 4.86
CA PRO A 80 4.57 11.96 5.28
C PRO A 80 4.77 12.09 6.80
N ASN A 81 4.38 11.10 7.60
CA ASN A 81 4.51 11.14 9.06
C ASN A 81 5.95 10.84 9.52
N THR A 82 6.69 10.04 8.74
CA THR A 82 8.07 9.62 9.05
C THR A 82 9.09 10.13 8.02
N GLY A 83 8.62 10.62 6.86
CA GLY A 83 9.46 10.94 5.71
C GLY A 83 9.90 9.72 4.91
N ALA A 84 9.40 8.52 5.24
CA ALA A 84 9.78 7.30 4.54
C ALA A 84 9.21 7.25 3.12
N ALA A 85 10.02 6.77 2.17
CA ALA A 85 9.59 6.55 0.79
C ALA A 85 10.30 5.31 0.25
N MET A 86 9.56 4.30 -0.20
CA MET A 86 10.14 3.00 -0.52
C MET A 86 9.34 2.21 -1.57
N PHE A 87 10.07 1.33 -2.27
CA PHE A 87 9.54 0.29 -3.15
C PHE A 87 9.48 -1.05 -2.42
N GLU A 88 9.26 -2.12 -3.20
CA GLU A 88 9.24 -3.51 -2.75
C GLU A 88 8.09 -3.85 -1.79
N SER A 89 7.16 -4.69 -2.25
CA SER A 89 5.96 -5.00 -1.47
C SER A 89 6.25 -5.65 -0.12
N ALA A 90 7.33 -6.43 -0.03
CA ALA A 90 7.76 -7.07 1.21
C ALA A 90 8.26 -6.03 2.23
N ASP A 91 9.11 -5.11 1.79
CA ASP A 91 9.67 -4.04 2.63
C ASP A 91 8.57 -3.08 3.10
N ILE A 92 7.67 -2.69 2.19
CA ILE A 92 6.51 -1.87 2.53
C ILE A 92 5.63 -2.57 3.58
N THR A 93 5.37 -3.87 3.43
CA THR A 93 4.54 -4.63 4.38
C THR A 93 5.22 -4.70 5.75
N ALA A 94 6.52 -5.01 5.77
CA ALA A 94 7.31 -5.05 6.99
C ALA A 94 7.32 -3.69 7.69
N TYR A 95 7.51 -2.60 6.94
CA TYR A 95 7.47 -1.23 7.43
C TYR A 95 6.13 -0.88 8.07
N LEU A 96 5.01 -1.17 7.40
CA LEU A 96 3.67 -0.85 7.91
C LEU A 96 3.39 -1.59 9.22
N LEU A 97 3.75 -2.87 9.29
CA LEU A 97 3.58 -3.67 10.50
C LEU A 97 4.47 -3.20 11.64
N ALA A 98 5.74 -2.86 11.36
CA ALA A 98 6.68 -2.42 12.39
C ALA A 98 6.36 -1.00 12.90
N THR A 99 5.93 -0.10 12.02
CA THR A 99 5.70 1.32 12.34
C THR A 99 4.33 1.55 12.97
N TYR A 100 3.32 0.87 12.43
CA TYR A 100 1.92 1.12 12.79
C TYR A 100 1.22 -0.06 13.44
N GLY A 101 1.81 -1.27 13.44
CA GLY A 101 1.29 -2.37 14.25
C GLY A 101 1.37 -2.06 15.74
N ALA A 102 0.37 -2.53 16.50
CA ALA A 102 0.31 -2.43 17.95
C ALA A 102 0.41 -3.80 18.62
#